data_AF-A0A847GKI9-F1
#
_entry.id   AF-A0A847GKI9-F1
#
_cell.length_a   1.000
_cell.length_b   1.000
_cell.length_c   1.000
_cell.angle_alpha   90.00
_cell.angle_beta   90.00
_cell.angle_gamma   90.00
#
_symmetry.space_group_name_H-M   'P 1'
#
loop_
_entity.id
_entity.type
_entity.pdbx_description
1 polymer ?
#
loop_
_entity_poly.entity_id
_entity_poly.type
_entity_poly.pdbx_seq_one_letter_code
_entity_poly.pdbx_strand_id
1 'polypeptide(L)'
;MSALHLYVGWCAILAGLLAGTVLGLFFHREEWLGGYHSWRRRLLRLTHISLVGTGLLNLAAAASVTQLGLAALPCIASTLLIVGAVTMPTVCGLSAWRPLFRHLFFVPVLSLIGGVADLLWEGLLR
;
A
#
# COMPACT_ATOMS: atom_id res chain seq x y z
N MET A 1 -7.01 -9.35 15.51
CA MET A 1 -6.32 -8.99 14.24
C MET A 1 -6.83 -7.67 13.66
N SER A 2 -8.12 -7.32 13.78
CA SER A 2 -8.68 -6.08 13.22
C SER A 2 -8.02 -4.79 13.74
N ALA A 3 -7.64 -4.74 15.03
CA ALA A 3 -6.89 -3.61 15.60
C ALA A 3 -5.51 -3.39 14.93
N LEU A 4 -4.83 -4.47 14.54
CA LEU A 4 -3.55 -4.38 13.84
C LEU A 4 -3.72 -3.74 12.46
N HIS A 5 -4.75 -4.13 11.71
CA HIS A 5 -5.07 -3.52 10.41
C HIS A 5 -5.45 -2.04 10.53
N LEU A 6 -6.12 -1.65 11.63
CA LEU A 6 -6.39 -0.25 11.95
C LEU A 6 -5.09 0.54 12.13
N TYR A 7 -4.18 0.09 12.99
CA TYR A 7 -2.90 0.77 13.21
C TYR A 7 -2.03 0.79 11.95
N VAL A 8 -1.89 -0.35 11.26
CA VAL A 8 -1.14 -0.44 10.00
C VAL A 8 -1.72 0.50 8.96
N GLY A 9 -3.05 0.55 8.83
CA GLY A 9 -3.75 1.43 7.91
C GLY A 9 -3.47 2.90 8.18
N TRP A 10 -3.63 3.34 9.43
CA TRP A 10 -3.36 4.73 9.82
C TRP A 10 -1.89 5.10 9.74
N CYS A 11 -0.98 4.22 10.14
CA CYS A 11 0.47 4.44 10.00
C CYS A 11 0.87 4.57 8.52
N ALA A 12 0.32 3.73 7.64
CA ALA A 12 0.59 3.81 6.20
C ALA A 12 0.03 5.12 5.59
N ILE A 13 -1.17 5.54 6.00
CA ILE A 13 -1.74 6.83 5.58
C ILE A 13 -0.87 7.99 6.06
N LEU A 14 -0.46 8.00 7.33
CA LEU A 14 0.41 9.04 7.89
C LEU A 14 1.75 9.11 7.15
N ALA A 15 2.39 7.96 6.92
CA ALA A 15 3.62 7.89 6.15
C ALA A 15 3.41 8.37 4.70
N GLY A 16 2.27 8.04 4.11
CA GLY A 16 1.83 8.57 2.83
C GLY A 16 1.77 10.10 2.85
N LEU A 17 0.95 10.68 3.72
CA LEU A 17 0.80 12.14 3.83
C LEU A 17 2.16 12.84 4.01
N LEU A 18 3.02 12.33 4.89
CA LEU A 18 4.37 12.87 5.08
C LEU A 18 5.20 12.78 3.79
N ALA A 19 5.20 11.63 3.11
CA ALA A 19 5.88 11.47 1.83
C ALA A 19 5.32 12.45 0.78
N GLY A 20 4.00 12.60 0.69
CA GLY A 20 3.32 13.55 -0.19
C GLY A 20 3.74 15.00 0.10
N THR A 21 3.80 15.40 1.36
CA THR A 21 4.26 16.73 1.78
C THR A 21 5.71 16.97 1.38
N VAL A 22 6.61 16.01 1.66
CA VAL A 22 8.01 16.10 1.24
C VAL A 22 8.12 16.22 -0.28
N LEU A 23 7.31 15.48 -1.03
CA LEU A 23 7.33 15.56 -2.48
C LEU A 23 6.72 16.88 -3.04
N GLY A 24 5.79 17.48 -2.29
CA GLY A 24 5.12 18.74 -2.65
C GLY A 24 5.95 19.99 -2.30
N LEU A 25 6.69 19.99 -1.19
CA LEU A 25 7.47 21.16 -0.73
C LEU A 25 8.51 21.63 -1.74
N PHE A 26 9.09 20.72 -2.52
CA PHE A 26 10.08 21.04 -3.54
C PHE A 26 9.50 21.18 -4.96
N PHE A 27 8.17 21.28 -5.09
CA PHE A 27 7.51 21.34 -6.40
C PHE A 27 7.92 22.55 -7.24
N HIS A 28 8.27 23.67 -6.60
CA HIS A 28 8.68 24.90 -7.27
C HIS A 28 10.00 24.77 -8.06
N ARG A 29 10.83 23.76 -7.78
CA ARG A 29 12.09 23.53 -8.51
C ARG A 29 11.85 22.61 -9.70
N GLU A 30 11.95 23.13 -10.92
CA GLU A 30 11.68 22.38 -12.16
C GLU A 30 12.59 21.16 -12.32
N GLU A 31 13.88 21.26 -11.95
CA GLU A 31 14.85 20.15 -12.04
C GLU A 31 14.79 19.15 -10.88
N TRP A 32 13.90 19.35 -9.91
CA TRP A 32 13.87 18.53 -8.72
C TRP A 32 13.60 17.05 -9.06
N LEU A 33 14.48 16.17 -8.55
CA LEU A 33 14.55 14.73 -8.86
C LEU A 33 14.78 14.38 -10.35
N GLY A 34 15.38 15.30 -11.11
CA GLY A 34 15.70 15.12 -12.53
C GLY A 34 14.58 15.57 -13.48
N GLY A 35 13.66 16.41 -13.00
CA GLY A 35 12.57 16.96 -13.80
C GLY A 35 11.21 16.33 -13.52
N TYR A 36 10.14 16.99 -13.96
CA TYR A 36 8.75 16.52 -13.79
C TYR A 36 8.48 15.16 -14.46
N HIS A 37 9.08 14.91 -15.63
CA HIS A 37 8.91 13.67 -16.39
C HIS A 37 9.86 12.56 -15.97
N SER A 38 10.76 12.81 -15.01
CA SER A 38 11.76 11.84 -14.58
C SER A 38 11.13 10.56 -14.03
N TRP A 39 11.78 9.45 -14.32
CA TRP A 39 11.45 8.13 -13.79
C TRP A 39 11.34 8.14 -12.26
N ARG A 40 12.30 8.81 -11.60
CA ARG A 40 12.39 8.90 -10.14
C ARG A 40 11.17 9.57 -9.54
N ARG A 41 10.79 10.74 -10.05
CA ARG A 41 9.64 11.50 -9.54
C ARG A 41 8.32 10.76 -9.79
N ARG A 42 8.20 10.04 -10.91
CA ARG A 42 7.04 9.20 -11.21
C ARG A 42 6.87 8.06 -10.19
N LEU A 43 7.94 7.33 -9.89
CA LEU A 43 7.90 6.23 -8.93
C LEU A 43 7.76 6.68 -7.48
N LEU A 44 8.34 7.81 -7.11
CA LEU A 44 8.16 8.36 -5.76
C LEU A 44 6.70 8.82 -5.52
N ARG A 45 6.04 9.38 -6.54
CA ARG A 45 4.59 9.62 -6.48
C ARG A 45 3.80 8.32 -6.35
N LEU A 46 4.18 7.27 -7.09
CA LEU A 46 3.55 5.96 -6.96
C LEU A 46 3.75 5.36 -5.55
N THR A 47 4.93 5.54 -4.95
CA THR A 47 5.24 5.14 -3.57
C THR A 47 4.29 5.82 -2.58
N HIS A 48 4.18 7.15 -2.67
CA HIS A 48 3.24 7.93 -1.86
C HIS A 48 1.79 7.44 -2.02
N ILE A 49 1.31 7.31 -3.26
CA ILE A 49 -0.06 6.85 -3.53
C ILE A 49 -0.28 5.42 -3.01
N SER A 50 0.72 4.54 -3.16
CA SER A 50 0.63 3.16 -2.67
C SER A 50 0.55 3.08 -1.14
N LEU A 51 1.25 3.97 -0.40
CA LEU A 51 1.14 4.07 1.06
C LEU A 51 -0.30 4.42 1.49
N VAL A 52 -0.88 5.44 0.87
CA VAL A 52 -2.25 5.85 1.18
C VAL A 52 -3.27 4.79 0.75
N GLY A 53 -3.13 4.25 -0.47
CA GLY A 53 -4.05 3.26 -1.02
C GLY A 53 -4.04 1.93 -0.24
N THR A 54 -2.86 1.40 0.09
CA THR A 54 -2.75 0.19 0.91
C THR A 54 -3.14 0.43 2.37
N GLY A 55 -2.94 1.65 2.89
CA GLY A 55 -3.45 2.05 4.18
C GLY A 55 -4.97 2.03 4.25
N LEU A 56 -5.64 2.65 3.26
CA LEU A 56 -7.10 2.61 3.11
C LEU A 56 -7.61 1.19 2.93
N LEU A 57 -6.91 0.33 2.18
CA LEU A 57 -7.30 -1.07 1.99
C LEU A 57 -7.27 -1.85 3.32
N ASN A 58 -6.30 -1.60 4.19
CA ASN A 58 -6.25 -2.21 5.51
C ASN A 58 -7.36 -1.71 6.44
N LEU A 59 -7.69 -0.41 6.39
CA LEU A 59 -8.83 0.14 7.12
C LEU A 59 -10.16 -0.45 6.62
N ALA A 60 -10.33 -0.57 5.31
CA ALA A 60 -11.50 -1.18 4.70
C ALA A 60 -11.63 -2.65 5.11
N ALA A 61 -10.54 -3.42 5.08
CA ALA A 61 -10.55 -4.83 5.53
C ALA A 61 -10.96 -4.94 7.01
N ALA A 62 -10.48 -4.05 7.88
CA ALA A 62 -10.89 -4.02 9.28
C ALA A 62 -12.39 -3.70 9.44
N ALA A 63 -12.92 -2.76 8.65
CA ALA A 63 -14.34 -2.41 8.64
C ALA A 63 -15.22 -3.53 8.05
N SER A 64 -14.75 -4.22 7.02
CA SER A 64 -15.44 -5.36 6.41
C SER A 64 -15.64 -6.50 7.41
N VAL A 65 -14.65 -6.81 8.26
CA VAL A 65 -14.80 -7.83 9.32
C VAL A 65 -15.99 -7.50 10.23
N THR A 66 -16.11 -6.24 10.66
CA THR A 66 -17.24 -5.80 11.48
C THR A 66 -18.57 -5.81 10.73
N GLN A 67 -18.60 -5.43 9.45
CA GLN A 67 -19.83 -5.39 8.65
C GLN A 67 -20.33 -6.79 8.25
N LEU A 68 -19.42 -7.74 8.01
CA LEU A 68 -19.75 -9.13 7.69
C LEU A 68 -19.99 -10.00 8.94
N GLY A 69 -19.89 -9.44 10.15
CA GLY A 69 -20.06 -10.20 11.39
C GLY A 69 -19.00 -11.29 11.60
N LEU A 70 -17.83 -11.16 10.94
CA LEU A 70 -16.73 -12.11 11.07
C LEU A 70 -16.09 -11.96 12.45
N ALA A 71 -15.89 -13.08 13.16
CA ALA A 71 -15.23 -13.08 14.47
C ALA A 71 -13.77 -12.59 14.38
N ALA A 72 -13.10 -12.82 13.24
CA ALA A 72 -11.77 -12.32 12.94
C ALA A 72 -11.55 -12.28 11.43
N LEU A 73 -10.58 -11.48 10.99
CA LEU A 73 -10.08 -11.52 9.62
C LEU A 73 -9.38 -12.88 9.38
N PRO A 74 -9.60 -13.55 8.24
CA PRO A 74 -8.82 -14.72 7.87
C PRO A 74 -7.32 -14.47 8.00
N CYS A 75 -6.59 -15.46 8.54
CA CYS A 75 -5.15 -15.33 8.77
C CYS A 75 -4.39 -15.10 7.45
N ILE A 76 -4.86 -15.75 6.38
CA ILE A 76 -4.28 -15.64 5.03
C ILE A 76 -4.52 -14.22 4.47
N ALA A 77 -5.76 -13.75 4.43
CA ALA A 77 -6.05 -12.36 4.05
C ALA A 77 -5.28 -11.33 4.90
N SER A 78 -5.22 -11.53 6.21
CA SER A 78 -4.53 -10.62 7.14
C SER A 78 -3.05 -10.46 6.80
N THR A 79 -2.35 -11.58 6.67
CA THR A 79 -0.90 -11.58 6.37
C THR A 79 -0.63 -11.02 4.98
N LEU A 80 -1.40 -11.42 3.97
CA LEU A 80 -1.25 -10.97 2.59
C LEU A 80 -1.47 -9.46 2.41
N LEU A 81 -2.47 -8.89 3.10
CA LEU A 81 -2.74 -7.45 3.05
C LEU A 81 -1.66 -6.62 3.75
N ILE A 82 -1.11 -7.12 4.86
CA ILE A 82 0.00 -6.45 5.56
C ILE A 82 1.29 -6.55 4.73
N VAL A 83 1.60 -7.73 4.18
CA VAL A 83 2.74 -7.93 3.29
C VAL A 83 2.61 -7.00 2.08
N GLY A 84 1.44 -6.93 1.46
CA GLY A 84 1.16 -6.00 0.37
C GLY A 84 1.39 -4.54 0.76
N ALA A 85 0.91 -4.12 1.93
CA ALA A 85 1.05 -2.74 2.42
C ALA A 85 2.50 -2.31 2.66
N VAL A 86 3.38 -3.24 3.04
CA VAL A 86 4.81 -2.95 3.22
C VAL A 86 5.59 -3.10 1.91
N THR A 87 5.32 -4.16 1.15
CA THR A 87 6.09 -4.49 -0.06
C THR A 87 5.80 -3.56 -1.23
N MET A 88 4.56 -3.06 -1.39
CA MET A 88 4.23 -2.13 -2.49
C MET A 88 5.07 -0.84 -2.42
N PRO A 89 5.02 -0.07 -1.32
CA PRO A 89 5.73 1.20 -1.25
C PRO A 89 7.25 1.01 -1.20
N THR A 90 7.74 -0.05 -0.56
CA THR A 90 9.19 -0.34 -0.53
C THR A 90 9.73 -0.68 -1.92
N VAL A 91 9.05 -1.53 -2.70
CA VAL A 91 9.45 -1.86 -4.08
C VAL A 91 9.31 -0.65 -5.01
N CYS A 92 8.25 0.15 -4.88
CA CYS A 92 8.08 1.40 -5.63
C CYS A 92 9.22 2.39 -5.35
N GLY A 93 9.55 2.58 -4.07
CA GLY A 93 10.61 3.47 -3.62
C GLY A 93 11.96 2.99 -4.13
N LEU A 94 12.34 1.74 -3.83
CA LEU A 94 13.60 1.14 -4.27
C LEU A 94 13.77 1.18 -5.80
N SER A 95 12.69 0.96 -6.55
CA SER A 95 12.68 1.04 -8.01
C SER A 95 13.00 2.45 -8.54
N ALA A 96 12.76 3.49 -7.73
CA ALA A 96 13.11 4.87 -8.09
C ALA A 96 14.63 5.05 -8.15
N TRP A 97 15.39 4.35 -7.31
CA TRP A 97 16.85 4.41 -7.32
C TRP A 97 17.50 3.33 -8.18
N ARG A 98 16.95 2.12 -8.22
CA ARG A 98 17.48 1.01 -9.05
C ARG A 98 16.37 0.36 -9.88
N PRO A 99 16.42 0.45 -11.23
CA PRO A 99 15.37 -0.06 -12.10
C PRO A 99 15.21 -1.58 -12.06
N LEU A 100 16.21 -2.33 -11.57
CA LEU A 100 16.16 -3.79 -11.39
C LEU A 100 15.04 -4.24 -10.45
N PHE A 101 14.70 -3.43 -9.43
CA PHE A 101 13.64 -3.79 -8.50
C PHE A 101 12.24 -3.76 -9.10
N ARG A 102 12.08 -3.29 -10.36
CA ARG A 102 10.79 -3.37 -11.07
C ARG A 102 10.27 -4.79 -11.18
N HIS A 103 11.18 -5.77 -11.26
CA HIS A 103 10.80 -7.16 -11.40
C HIS A 103 10.22 -7.74 -10.11
N LEU A 104 10.39 -7.07 -8.96
CA LEU A 104 9.79 -7.51 -7.70
C LEU A 104 8.34 -7.05 -7.53
N PHE A 105 7.78 -6.25 -8.46
CA PHE A 105 6.38 -5.78 -8.39
C PHE A 105 5.35 -6.93 -8.34
N PHE A 106 5.69 -8.13 -8.81
CA PHE A 106 4.76 -9.26 -8.72
C PHE A 106 4.46 -9.65 -7.27
N VAL A 107 5.43 -9.51 -6.35
CA VAL A 107 5.27 -9.89 -4.94
C VAL A 107 4.15 -9.12 -4.26
N PRO A 108 4.16 -7.76 -4.22
CA PRO A 108 3.07 -7.00 -3.62
C PRO A 108 1.75 -7.20 -4.34
N VAL A 109 1.76 -7.30 -5.68
CA VAL A 109 0.53 -7.44 -6.47
C VAL A 109 -0.16 -8.77 -6.19
N LEU A 110 0.57 -9.88 -6.23
CA LEU A 110 0.01 -11.20 -5.90
C LEU A 110 -0.45 -11.26 -4.44
N SER A 111 0.28 -10.61 -3.53
CA SER A 111 -0.12 -10.54 -2.13
C SER A 111 -1.46 -9.83 -1.96
N LEU A 112 -1.63 -8.65 -2.56
CA LEU A 112 -2.87 -7.89 -2.48
C LEU A 112 -4.04 -8.61 -3.16
N ILE A 113 -3.83 -9.19 -4.35
CA ILE A 113 -4.86 -9.96 -5.06
C ILE A 113 -5.30 -11.15 -4.21
N GLY A 114 -4.36 -11.95 -3.70
CA GLY A 114 -4.66 -13.11 -2.87
C GLY A 114 -5.40 -12.71 -1.59
N GLY A 115 -4.97 -11.65 -0.91
CA GLY A 115 -5.61 -11.22 0.32
C GLY A 115 -7.03 -10.69 0.13
N VAL A 116 -7.30 -9.98 -0.96
CA VAL A 116 -8.66 -9.52 -1.30
C VAL A 116 -9.54 -10.68 -1.78
N ALA A 117 -9.00 -11.60 -2.58
CA ALA A 117 -9.74 -12.77 -3.05
C ALA A 117 -10.18 -13.67 -1.89
N ASP A 118 -9.29 -13.91 -0.92
CA ASP A 118 -9.58 -14.67 0.29
C ASP A 118 -10.68 -14.01 1.14
N LEU A 119 -10.59 -12.69 1.33
CA LEU A 119 -11.63 -11.92 2.01
C LEU A 119 -13.00 -12.02 1.32
N LEU A 120 -13.02 -11.90 -0.02
CA LEU A 120 -14.24 -12.01 -0.81
C LEU A 120 -14.83 -13.42 -0.75
N TRP A 121 -13.97 -14.44 -0.81
CA TRP A 121 -14.38 -15.84 -0.75
C TRP A 121 -15.02 -16.18 0.59
N GLU A 122 -14.39 -15.79 1.71
CA GLU A 122 -14.97 -15.99 3.04
C GLU A 122 -16.24 -15.17 3.26
N GLY A 123 -16.32 -13.97 2.69
CA GLY A 123 -17.51 -13.13 2.78
C GLY A 123 -18.68 -13.58 1.90
N LEU A 124 -18.43 -14.28 0.80
CA LEU A 124 -19.46 -14.81 -0.10
C LEU A 124 -20.01 -16.17 0.37
N LEU A 125 -19.19 -16.98 1.02
CA LEU A 125 -19.56 -18.32 1.50
C LEU A 125 -20.32 -18.34 2.84
N ARG A 126 -20.52 -17.18 3.47
CA ARG A 126 -21.30 -17.00 4.71
C ARG A 126 -22.55 -16.16 4.46
#